data_AF-A0A438FDP8-F1
#
_entry.id   AF-A0A438FDP8-F1
#
_cell.length_a   1.000
_cell.length_b   1.000
_cell.length_c   1.000
_cell.angle_alpha   90.00
_cell.angle_beta   90.00
_cell.angle_gamma   90.00
#
_symmetry.space_group_name_H-M   'P 1'
#
loop_
_entity.id
_entity.type
_entity.pdbx_description
1 polymer ?
#
loop_
_entity_poly.entity_id
_entity_poly.type
_entity_poly.pdbx_seq_one_letter_code
_entity_poly.pdbx_strand_id
1 'polypeptide(L)' 'METNDPFDHIMHYRQLMTLDIGNDALLCKVFPASLQGQALSWFHRLPPNSVGNFRDLSEAFVGQYLCSARHQQNISTL' A
#
# COMPACT_ATOMS: atom_id res chain seq x y z
N MET A 1 -12.90 -2.93 -0.60
CA MET A 1 -12.88 -2.34 -1.95
C MET A 1 -11.43 -2.33 -2.36
N GLU A 2 -11.03 -3.17 -3.32
CA GLU A 2 -9.80 -2.89 -4.07
C GLU A 2 -10.10 -1.64 -4.90
N THR A 3 -9.57 -0.48 -4.51
CA THR A 3 -9.52 0.64 -5.44
C THR A 3 -8.40 0.31 -6.43
N ASN A 4 -8.69 0.33 -7.74
CA ASN A 4 -7.69 0.16 -8.80
C ASN A 4 -6.73 1.37 -8.90
N ASP A 5 -6.76 2.28 -7.94
CA ASP A 5 -5.85 3.39 -7.83
C ASP A 5 -5.22 3.38 -6.42
N PRO A 6 -3.88 3.37 -6.31
CA PRO A 6 -3.19 3.32 -5.04
C PRO A 6 -3.30 4.63 -4.26
N PHE A 7 -3.47 5.78 -4.92
CA PHE A 7 -3.69 7.08 -4.28
C PHE A 7 -5.06 7.15 -3.63
N ASP A 8 -6.10 6.65 -4.32
CA ASP A 8 -7.44 6.54 -3.73
C ASP A 8 -7.44 5.65 -2.49
N HIS A 9 -6.71 4.53 -2.52
CA HIS A 9 -6.55 3.65 -1.36
C HIS A 9 -5.89 4.37 -0.20
N ILE A 10 -4.78 5.09 -0.45
CA ILE A 10 -4.05 5.84 0.58
C ILE A 10 -4.93 6.94 1.18
N MET A 11 -5.68 7.66 0.35
CA MET A 11 -6.60 8.70 0.82
C MET A 11 -7.71 8.10 1.69
N HIS A 12 -8.35 7.03 1.23
CA HIS A 12 -9.40 6.35 1.98
C HIS A 12 -8.88 5.81 3.32
N TYR A 13 -7.71 5.18 3.31
CA TYR A 13 -7.07 4.69 4.52
C TYR A 13 -6.77 5.83 5.52
N ARG A 14 -6.26 6.98 5.05
CA ARG A 14 -6.05 8.16 5.90
C ARG A 14 -7.35 8.68 6.51
N GLN A 15 -8.45 8.66 5.76
CA GLN A 15 -9.76 9.04 6.28
C GLN A 15 -10.23 8.09 7.40
N LEU A 16 -10.02 6.78 7.24
CA LEU A 16 -10.34 5.80 8.29
C LEU A 16 -9.50 6.03 9.55
N MET A 17 -8.24 6.44 9.38
CA MET A 17 -7.31 6.70 10.47
C MET A 17 -7.29 8.15 10.97
N THR A 18 -8.34 8.95 10.69
CA THR A 18 -8.35 10.40 10.99
C THR A 18 -7.97 10.73 12.44
N LEU A 19 -8.39 9.91 13.41
CA LEU A 19 -8.08 10.11 14.83
C LEU A 19 -6.60 9.88 15.18
N ASP A 20 -5.90 9.07 14.38
CA ASP A 20 -4.53 8.63 14.62
C ASP A 20 -3.58 9.05 13.48
N ILE A 21 -3.96 10.02 12.66
CA ILE A 21 -3.23 10.40 11.44
C ILE A 21 -1.82 10.94 11.71
N GLY A 22 -1.53 11.36 12.94
CA GLY A 22 -0.18 11.76 13.40
C GLY A 22 0.66 10.62 13.96
N ASN A 23 0.12 9.40 14.08
CA ASN A 23 0.79 8.25 14.65
C ASN A 23 1.32 7.32 13.55
N ASP A 24 2.43 7.72 12.91
CA ASP A 24 3.06 6.96 11.82
C ASP A 24 3.28 5.48 12.16
N ALA A 25 3.72 5.19 13.40
CA ALA A 25 3.95 3.82 13.83
C ALA A 25 2.66 2.99 13.85
N LEU A 26 1.55 3.56 14.29
CA LEU A 26 0.25 2.87 14.27
C LEU A 26 -0.25 2.72 12.83
N LEU A 27 -0.17 3.78 12.03
CA LEU A 27 -0.55 3.76 10.61
C LEU A 27 0.18 2.62 9.87
N CYS A 28 1.51 2.55 9.98
CA CYS A 28 2.28 1.48 9.34
C CYS A 28 1.89 0.09 9.83
N LYS A 29 1.60 -0.08 11.13
CA LYS A 29 1.23 -1.37 11.72
C LYS A 29 -0.13 -1.88 11.27
N VAL A 30 -1.11 -0.99 11.11
CA VAL A 30 -2.48 -1.38 10.77
C VAL A 30 -2.79 -1.29 9.28
N PHE A 31 -1.93 -0.64 8.48
CA PHE A 31 -2.06 -0.59 7.03
C PHE A 31 -2.28 -1.95 6.36
N PRO A 32 -1.59 -3.06 6.74
CA PRO A 32 -1.82 -4.37 6.15
C PRO A 32 -3.25 -4.88 6.29
N ALA A 33 -3.99 -4.48 7.32
CA ALA A 33 -5.39 -4.86 7.49
C ALA A 33 -6.32 -4.26 6.41
N SER A 34 -5.88 -3.21 5.73
CA SER A 34 -6.58 -2.64 4.57
C SER A 34 -6.26 -3.32 3.25
N LEU A 35 -5.23 -4.17 3.21
CA LEU A 35 -4.73 -4.81 1.99
C LEU A 35 -5.29 -6.22 1.83
N GLN A 36 -5.36 -6.68 0.58
CA GLN A 36 -5.74 -8.05 0.23
C GLN A 36 -4.82 -8.59 -0.87
N GLY A 37 -4.87 -9.91 -1.07
CA GLY A 37 -4.21 -10.58 -2.20
C GLY A 37 -2.73 -10.24 -2.36
N GLN A 38 -2.36 -9.78 -3.55
CA GLN A 38 -0.97 -9.49 -3.92
C GLN A 38 -0.36 -8.32 -3.13
N ALA A 39 -1.15 -7.30 -2.81
CA ALA A 39 -0.70 -6.15 -2.04
C ALA A 39 -0.33 -6.56 -0.61
N LEU A 40 -1.16 -7.38 0.04
CA LEU A 40 -0.86 -7.91 1.37
C LEU A 40 0.38 -8.81 1.35
N SER A 41 0.48 -9.67 0.34
CA SER A 41 1.65 -10.54 0.16
C SER A 41 2.95 -9.76 -0.07
N TRP A 42 2.88 -8.63 -0.78
CA TRP A 42 4.01 -7.72 -0.95
C TRP A 42 4.43 -7.09 0.38
N PHE A 43 3.48 -6.60 1.17
CA PHE A 43 3.78 -5.96 2.45
C PHE A 43 4.58 -6.90 3.37
N HIS A 44 4.19 -8.17 3.44
CA HIS A 44 4.90 -9.17 4.25
C HIS A 44 6.32 -9.51 3.76
N ARG A 45 6.68 -9.13 2.53
CA ARG A 45 8.03 -9.31 1.97
C ARG A 45 8.92 -8.08 2.14
N LEU A 46 8.40 -6.98 2.68
CA LEU A 46 9.20 -5.79 2.94
C LEU A 46 10.36 -6.12 3.89
N PRO A 47 11.59 -5.64 3.62
CA PRO A 47 12.70 -5.83 4.54
C PRO A 47 12.40 -5.19 5.91
N PRO A 48 12.89 -5.79 7.01
CA PRO A 48 12.76 -5.16 8.33
C PRO A 48 13.35 -3.76 8.31
N ASN A 49 12.67 -2.81 8.94
CA ASN A 49 13.07 -1.40 9.04
C ASN A 49 13.18 -0.65 7.69
N SER A 50 12.62 -1.18 6.60
CA SER A 50 12.61 -0.47 5.30
C SER A 50 11.60 0.69 5.24
N VAL A 51 10.72 0.79 6.23
CA VAL A 51 9.66 1.80 6.32
C VAL A 51 9.81 2.51 7.66
N GLY A 52 10.18 3.79 7.65
CA GLY A 52 10.35 4.58 8.85
C GLY A 52 9.09 5.31 9.31
N ASN A 53 8.19 5.62 8.37
CA ASN A 53 6.95 6.35 8.61
C ASN A 53 5.90 6.01 7.54
N PHE A 54 4.69 6.56 7.69
CA PHE A 54 3.60 6.24 6.77
C PHE A 54 3.81 6.80 5.34
N ARG A 55 4.58 7.89 5.18
CA ARG A 55 4.93 8.41 3.86
C ARG A 55 5.82 7.41 3.11
N ASP A 56 6.87 6.89 3.74
CA ASP A 56 7.76 5.91 3.11
C ASP A 56 6.99 4.66 2.69
N LEU A 57 6.04 4.22 3.54
CA LEU A 57 5.15 3.10 3.21
C LEU A 57 4.27 3.40 1.99
N SER A 58 3.69 4.60 1.95
CA SER A 58 2.80 5.04 0.85
C SER A 58 3.55 5.07 -0.48
N GLU A 59 4.78 5.60 -0.49
CA GLU A 59 5.64 5.64 -1.68
C GLU A 59 5.98 4.22 -2.17
N ALA A 60 6.36 3.33 -1.25
CA ALA A 60 6.66 1.94 -1.58
C ALA A 60 5.43 1.20 -2.13
N PHE A 61 4.25 1.46 -1.57
CA PHE A 61 2.99 0.87 -2.02
C PHE A 61 2.62 1.32 -3.44
N VAL A 62 2.73 2.62 -3.74
CA VAL A 62 2.52 3.15 -5.10
C VAL A 62 3.52 2.54 -6.08
N GLY A 63 4.79 2.45 -5.70
CA GLY A 63 5.83 1.81 -6.52
C GLY A 63 5.49 0.35 -6.86
N GLN A 64 5.07 -0.43 -5.85
CA GLN A 64 4.62 -1.80 -6.07
C GLN A 64 3.42 -1.87 -7.01
N TYR A 65 2.43 -0.99 -6.84
CA TYR A 65 1.25 -0.97 -7.68
C TYR A 65 1.61 -0.72 -9.16
N LEU A 66 2.46 0.26 -9.44
CA LEU A 66 2.93 0.56 -10.80
C LEU A 66 3.71 -0.62 -11.42
N CYS A 67 4.54 -1.29 -10.62
CA CYS A 67 5.23 -2.51 -11.07
C CYS A 67 4.24 -3.64 -11.40
N SER A 68 3.23 -3.88 -10.55
CA SER A 68 2.20 -4.89 -10.78
C SER A 68 1.32 -4.58 -12.00
N ALA A 69 0.88 -3.32 -12.15
CA ALA A 69 0.06 -2.88 -13.27
C ALA A 69 0.77 -3.07 -14.62
N ARG A 70 2.09 -2.81 -14.68
CA ARG A 70 2.91 -3.02 -15.88
C ARG A 70 3.03 -4.50 -16.28
N HIS A 71 3.01 -5.41 -15.30
CA HIS A 71 3.02 -6.86 -15.58
C HIS A 71 1.67 -7.33 -16.14
N GLN A 72 0.55 -6.76 -15.71
CA GLN A 72 -0.77 -7.12 -16.26
C GLN A 72 -0.94 -6.67 -17.72
N GLN A 73 -0.37 -5.53 -18.11
CA GLN A 73 -0.38 -5.05 -19.50
C GLN A 73 0.46 -5.91 -20.46
N ASN A 74 1.37 -6.76 -19.96
CA ASN A 74 2.14 -7.70 -20.79
C ASN A 74 1.44 -9.05 -21.00
N ILE A 75 0.45 -9.40 -20.18
CA ILE A 75 -0.25 -10.70 -20.29
C ILE A 75 -1.41 -10.60 -21.29
N SER A 76 -1.99 -9.42 -21.49
CA SER A 76 -3.08 -9.19 -22.46
C SER A 76 -2.62 -9.07 -23.92
N THR A 77 -1.35 -9.35 -24.24
CA THR A 77 -0.82 -9.32 -25.62
C THR A 77 -0.34 -10.69 -26.13
N LEU A 78 -0.78 -11.79 -25.51
CA LEU A 78 -0.56 -13.15 -26.00
C LEU A 78 -1.89 -13.83 -26.36
#